data_AF-A0A3M2AKR5-F1
#
_entry.id   AF-A0A3M2AKR5-F1
#
_cell.length_a   1.000
_cell.length_b   1.000
_cell.length_c   1.000
_cell.angle_alpha   90.00
_cell.angle_beta   90.00
_cell.angle_gamma   90.00
#
_symmetry.space_group_name_H-M   'P 1'
#
loop_
_entity.id
_entity.type
_entity.pdbx_description
1 polymer ?
#
loop_
_entity_poly.entity_id
_entity_poly.type
_entity_poly.pdbx_seq_one_letter_code
_entity_poly.pdbx_strand_id
1 'polypeptide(L)'
;GHEEFRVEGEWCLGPAGDLHVGRRRPRTGTDTMDRASPWRDAFVLARDWLEPGRYRVFGRIEFTTAWVAGGVVLGWTRRDRNLRFGFSGGDPAFAAGEVKTSTGMDGISWSLDGLWLRQRAVTGRHGFRGRRNGFDFELRVDGPVAELHLDGDRVGWLCTVDGSPIQGRVGFFVSQGSIRVRRLRVQRLDRSGWAAGGAASGGGLHPWRRGGEGWADLAHRPVGGFRPGRSGSILVWFPADLVPDQEWSEDLRARIERLAAAWQEERPSQDLVVLVPTGREEVAQAALAETAGRIPAGLRILGHDRPGGLADAALRIGGRPPVTLAFVDPAGILRHQEKMRSWRGAWSDEMRHWIELHLDHSRPGQAGRAD
;
A
#
# COMPACT_ATOMS: atom_id res chain seq x y z
N GLY A 1 22.88 -8.60 8.95
CA GLY A 1 21.62 -8.99 8.28
C GLY A 1 21.65 -10.48 8.01
N HIS A 2 20.50 -11.16 7.93
CA HIS A 2 20.41 -12.64 7.86
C HIS A 2 21.32 -13.25 6.77
N GLU A 3 21.49 -12.56 5.66
CA GLU A 3 22.36 -12.98 4.56
C GLU A 3 23.88 -12.99 4.86
N GLU A 4 24.36 -12.24 5.86
CA GLU A 4 25.78 -12.21 6.29
C GLU A 4 26.12 -13.37 7.22
N PHE A 5 25.22 -13.68 8.15
CA PHE A 5 25.42 -14.72 9.16
C PHE A 5 24.81 -16.06 8.74
N ARG A 6 24.37 -16.16 7.48
CA ARG A 6 23.69 -17.35 6.98
C ARG A 6 24.59 -18.58 7.09
N VAL A 7 24.00 -19.67 7.55
CA VAL A 7 24.63 -20.98 7.44
C VAL A 7 24.29 -21.55 6.06
N GLU A 8 25.32 -21.82 5.25
CA GLU A 8 25.12 -22.35 3.90
C GLU A 8 24.43 -23.72 3.92
N GLY A 9 23.52 -23.92 2.96
CA GLY A 9 22.81 -25.18 2.79
C GLY A 9 21.68 -25.44 3.78
N GLU A 10 21.31 -24.49 4.65
CA GLU A 10 20.16 -24.63 5.58
C GLU A 10 18.80 -24.40 4.90
N TRP A 11 18.64 -24.93 3.70
CA TRP A 11 17.37 -25.02 2.98
C TRP A 11 17.38 -26.23 2.05
N CYS A 12 16.20 -26.76 1.74
CA CYS A 12 16.04 -27.84 0.76
C CYS A 12 14.65 -27.88 0.15
N LEU A 13 14.51 -28.52 -1.02
CA LEU A 13 13.21 -28.84 -1.60
C LEU A 13 12.82 -30.27 -1.20
N GLY A 14 11.59 -30.44 -0.72
CA GLY A 14 10.99 -31.74 -0.47
C GLY A 14 10.53 -32.42 -1.76
N PRO A 15 10.22 -33.73 -1.72
CA PRO A 15 9.80 -34.50 -2.91
C PRO A 15 8.54 -33.94 -3.60
N ALA A 16 7.64 -33.31 -2.84
CA ALA A 16 6.42 -32.69 -3.36
C ALA A 16 6.64 -31.25 -3.88
N GLY A 17 7.88 -30.76 -3.90
CA GLY A 17 8.21 -29.37 -4.28
C GLY A 17 8.01 -28.35 -3.16
N ASP A 18 7.80 -28.80 -1.91
CA ASP A 18 7.73 -27.91 -0.76
C ASP A 18 9.11 -27.36 -0.40
N LEU A 19 9.18 -26.07 -0.07
CA LEU A 19 10.43 -25.43 0.35
C LEU A 19 10.60 -25.56 1.86
N HIS A 20 11.74 -26.06 2.32
CA HIS A 20 12.13 -26.04 3.72
C HIS A 20 13.25 -25.03 3.94
N VAL A 21 13.14 -24.22 4.99
CA VAL A 21 14.13 -23.18 5.34
C VAL A 21 14.46 -23.30 6.83
N GLY A 22 15.74 -23.17 7.17
CA GLY A 22 16.28 -23.44 8.52
C GLY A 22 16.69 -24.90 8.74
N ARG A 23 16.82 -25.69 7.67
CA ARG A 23 17.25 -27.10 7.72
C ARG A 23 17.77 -27.60 6.38
N ARG A 24 18.72 -28.52 6.41
CA ARG A 24 19.36 -29.13 5.22
C ARG A 24 18.55 -30.21 4.51
N ARG A 25 17.63 -30.87 5.23
CA ARG A 25 16.79 -31.97 4.72
C ARG A 25 15.40 -31.93 5.35
N PRO A 26 14.35 -32.43 4.68
CA PRO A 26 13.05 -32.62 5.30
C PRO A 26 13.15 -33.56 6.51
N ARG A 27 12.25 -33.41 7.49
CA ARG A 27 12.22 -34.31 8.65
C ARG A 27 11.79 -35.70 8.22
N THR A 28 12.44 -36.71 8.80
CA THR A 28 12.04 -38.12 8.72
C THR A 28 11.42 -38.52 10.06
N GLY A 29 10.10 -38.72 10.13
CA GLY A 29 9.38 -39.12 11.36
C GLY A 29 7.91 -38.72 11.40
N THR A 30 7.15 -39.23 12.38
CA THR A 30 5.71 -38.99 12.59
C THR A 30 5.40 -37.70 13.36
N ASP A 31 6.32 -37.21 14.19
CA ASP A 31 6.17 -35.90 14.83
C ASP A 31 6.37 -34.78 13.82
N THR A 32 5.35 -33.94 13.68
CA THR A 32 5.33 -32.84 12.71
C THR A 32 6.15 -31.62 13.15
N MET A 33 6.55 -31.54 14.43
CA MET A 33 7.17 -30.35 15.02
C MET A 33 8.35 -30.69 15.96
N ASP A 34 9.49 -30.05 15.74
CA ASP A 34 10.66 -30.08 16.61
C ASP A 34 10.46 -29.20 17.85
N ARG A 35 10.76 -29.70 19.05
CA ARG A 35 10.77 -28.85 20.25
C ARG A 35 11.86 -27.78 20.16
N ALA A 36 13.08 -28.19 19.83
CA ALA A 36 14.21 -27.27 19.77
C ALA A 36 14.07 -26.28 18.60
N SER A 37 14.28 -25.00 18.89
CA SER A 37 14.22 -23.91 17.89
C SER A 37 15.58 -23.22 17.80
N PRO A 38 16.53 -23.80 17.04
CA PRO A 38 17.91 -23.33 17.02
C PRO A 38 18.00 -21.93 16.40
N TRP A 39 18.90 -21.11 16.95
CA TRP A 39 19.28 -19.82 16.39
C TRP A 39 20.21 -20.03 15.22
N ARG A 40 19.67 -19.93 14.00
CA ARG A 40 20.40 -20.13 12.76
C ARG A 40 19.79 -19.27 11.67
N ASP A 41 20.60 -18.38 11.12
CA ASP A 41 20.21 -17.65 9.93
C ASP A 41 20.25 -18.57 8.71
N ALA A 42 19.09 -18.77 8.08
CA ALA A 42 18.95 -19.43 6.80
C ALA A 42 18.33 -18.45 5.81
N PHE A 43 18.82 -18.44 4.57
CA PHE A 43 18.39 -17.51 3.54
C PHE A 43 18.43 -18.18 2.18
N VAL A 44 17.32 -18.08 1.44
CA VAL A 44 17.21 -18.65 0.09
C VAL A 44 16.44 -17.70 -0.81
N LEU A 45 16.92 -17.53 -2.05
CA LEU A 45 16.27 -16.76 -3.10
C LEU A 45 15.89 -17.68 -4.25
N ALA A 46 14.77 -17.37 -4.88
CA ALA A 46 14.46 -17.87 -6.21
C ALA A 46 15.51 -17.37 -7.22
N ARG A 47 15.75 -18.16 -8.27
CA ARG A 47 16.64 -17.77 -9.36
C ARG A 47 16.02 -16.68 -10.21
N ASP A 48 14.72 -16.80 -10.44
CA ASP A 48 13.97 -15.94 -11.35
C ASP A 48 13.87 -14.51 -10.82
N TRP A 49 14.02 -13.57 -11.74
CA TRP A 49 13.83 -12.15 -11.50
C TRP A 49 12.38 -11.77 -11.81
N LEU A 50 11.72 -11.07 -10.90
CA LEU A 50 10.40 -10.50 -11.15
C LEU A 50 10.55 -9.06 -11.64
N GLU A 51 10.10 -8.83 -12.86
CA GLU A 51 10.02 -7.50 -13.47
C GLU A 51 8.99 -6.60 -12.75
N PRO A 52 9.10 -5.27 -12.90
CA PRO A 52 8.07 -4.33 -12.48
C PRO A 52 6.68 -4.75 -12.96
N GLY A 53 5.67 -4.40 -12.18
CA GLY A 53 4.27 -4.61 -12.54
C GLY A 53 3.50 -5.26 -11.40
N ARG A 54 2.55 -6.12 -11.78
CA ARG A 54 1.57 -6.68 -10.86
C ARG A 54 1.81 -8.16 -10.71
N TYR A 55 2.00 -8.61 -9.49
CA TYR A 55 2.15 -10.02 -9.19
C TYR A 55 1.73 -10.34 -7.77
N ARG A 56 1.54 -11.62 -7.49
CA ARG A 56 1.37 -12.11 -6.13
C ARG A 56 2.28 -13.27 -5.83
N VAL A 57 2.74 -13.33 -4.59
CA VAL A 57 3.48 -14.45 -4.02
C VAL A 57 2.64 -15.02 -2.90
N PHE A 58 2.25 -16.28 -3.00
CA PHE A 58 1.36 -16.89 -2.01
C PHE A 58 1.71 -18.35 -1.74
N GLY A 59 1.30 -18.82 -0.58
CA GLY A 59 1.51 -20.18 -0.12
C GLY A 59 1.07 -20.36 1.33
N ARG A 60 1.42 -21.50 1.90
CA ARG A 60 1.19 -21.80 3.31
C ARG A 60 2.51 -21.96 4.03
N ILE A 61 2.72 -21.22 5.11
CA ILE A 61 3.88 -21.37 5.99
C ILE A 61 3.46 -22.28 7.15
N GLU A 62 4.16 -23.39 7.29
CA GLU A 62 4.01 -24.33 8.41
C GLU A 62 5.28 -24.30 9.26
N PHE A 63 5.10 -24.14 10.56
CA PHE A 63 6.20 -24.16 11.52
C PHE A 63 6.56 -25.60 11.77
N THR A 64 7.85 -25.89 11.62
CA THR A 64 8.40 -27.23 11.87
C THR A 64 9.19 -27.29 13.17
N THR A 65 9.25 -26.17 13.91
CA THR A 65 9.80 -26.03 15.25
C THR A 65 8.80 -25.33 16.17
N ALA A 66 8.94 -25.52 17.48
CA ALA A 66 8.04 -24.96 18.49
C ALA A 66 7.97 -23.42 18.49
N TRP A 67 9.06 -22.77 18.10
CA TRP A 67 9.14 -21.33 17.87
C TRP A 67 9.82 -21.07 16.53
N VAL A 68 9.36 -20.04 15.84
CA VAL A 68 9.97 -19.57 14.58
C VAL A 68 10.04 -18.06 14.60
N ALA A 69 11.16 -17.54 14.11
CA ALA A 69 11.30 -16.17 13.63
C ALA A 69 11.90 -16.21 12.22
N GLY A 70 11.21 -15.62 11.25
CA GLY A 70 11.60 -15.69 9.84
C GLY A 70 10.75 -14.78 8.98
N GLY A 71 10.76 -15.02 7.67
CA GLY A 71 10.05 -14.14 6.76
C GLY A 71 10.16 -14.49 5.29
N VAL A 72 9.49 -13.65 4.50
CA VAL A 72 9.50 -13.65 3.05
C VAL A 72 10.18 -12.38 2.58
N VAL A 73 11.04 -12.50 1.58
CA VAL A 73 11.70 -11.39 0.91
C VAL A 73 11.04 -11.17 -0.45
N LEU A 74 10.74 -9.92 -0.76
CA LEU A 74 10.23 -9.49 -2.06
C LEU A 74 11.13 -8.42 -2.66
N GLY A 75 11.22 -8.43 -3.99
CA GLY A 75 11.94 -7.39 -4.73
C GLY A 75 13.42 -7.31 -4.34
N TRP A 76 14.06 -8.46 -4.11
CA TRP A 76 15.48 -8.49 -3.76
C TRP A 76 16.34 -8.11 -4.94
N THR A 77 16.91 -6.92 -4.87
CA THR A 77 17.99 -6.50 -5.79
C THR A 77 19.34 -6.51 -5.06
N ARG A 78 19.36 -6.03 -3.81
CA ARG A 78 20.53 -5.97 -2.92
C ARG A 78 20.06 -6.13 -1.47
N ARG A 79 21.00 -6.32 -0.55
CA ARG A 79 20.74 -6.52 0.88
C ARG A 79 19.91 -5.41 1.53
N ASP A 80 20.24 -4.17 1.22
CA ASP A 80 19.63 -2.94 1.72
C ASP A 80 18.45 -2.48 0.86
N ARG A 81 18.04 -3.30 -0.11
CA ARG A 81 17.13 -2.92 -1.18
C ARG A 81 16.18 -4.05 -1.51
N ASN A 82 15.17 -4.19 -0.65
CA ASN A 82 14.11 -5.20 -0.70
C ASN A 82 12.99 -4.84 0.27
N LEU A 83 11.89 -5.59 0.15
CA LEU A 83 10.82 -5.66 1.14
C LEU A 83 10.92 -6.96 1.92
N ARG A 84 10.69 -6.89 3.22
CA ARG A 84 10.67 -8.07 4.10
C ARG A 84 9.34 -8.14 4.82
N PHE A 85 8.61 -9.23 4.58
CA PHE A 85 7.54 -9.64 5.46
C PHE A 85 8.17 -10.53 6.54
N GLY A 86 8.37 -9.97 7.74
CA GLY A 86 8.81 -10.71 8.91
C GLY A 86 7.63 -11.31 9.67
N PHE A 87 7.83 -12.47 10.27
CA PHE A 87 6.89 -13.06 11.21
C PHE A 87 7.62 -13.81 12.33
N SER A 88 6.98 -13.87 13.49
CA SER A 88 7.40 -14.71 14.60
C SER A 88 6.21 -15.26 15.36
N GLY A 89 6.34 -16.48 15.88
CA GLY A 89 5.32 -17.08 16.71
C GLY A 89 5.68 -18.48 17.18
N GLY A 90 4.77 -19.08 17.95
CA GLY A 90 4.96 -20.37 18.60
C GLY A 90 5.02 -20.24 20.12
N ASP A 91 5.62 -21.24 20.76
CA ASP A 91 5.69 -21.36 22.22
C ASP A 91 7.16 -21.31 22.66
N PRO A 92 7.67 -20.14 23.07
CA PRO A 92 9.07 -19.97 23.42
C PRO A 92 9.44 -20.74 24.70
N ALA A 93 8.53 -20.86 25.66
CA ALA A 93 8.74 -21.62 26.89
C ALA A 93 8.84 -23.13 26.61
N PHE A 94 7.98 -23.64 25.71
CA PHE A 94 8.07 -25.04 25.28
C PHE A 94 9.36 -25.29 24.49
N ALA A 95 9.75 -24.35 23.62
CA ALA A 95 11.00 -24.43 22.85
C ALA A 95 12.25 -24.41 23.73
N ALA A 96 12.24 -23.61 24.81
CA ALA A 96 13.35 -23.46 25.76
C ALA A 96 13.52 -24.65 26.70
N GLY A 97 12.51 -25.52 26.81
CA GLY A 97 12.56 -26.65 27.74
C GLY A 97 11.75 -26.47 29.02
N GLU A 98 11.25 -25.25 29.27
CA GLU A 98 10.67 -24.81 30.55
C GLU A 98 9.31 -25.46 30.84
N VAL A 99 8.50 -25.69 29.81
CA VAL A 99 7.22 -26.40 29.91
C VAL A 99 7.24 -27.71 29.12
N LYS A 100 6.59 -28.75 29.65
CA LYS A 100 6.56 -30.11 29.06
C LYS A 100 5.54 -30.26 27.94
N THR A 101 4.53 -29.41 27.89
CA THR A 101 3.44 -29.45 26.91
C THR A 101 3.37 -28.14 26.15
N SER A 102 3.26 -28.24 24.83
CA SER A 102 3.05 -27.05 24.00
C SER A 102 1.63 -26.53 24.18
N THR A 103 1.51 -25.23 24.36
CA THR A 103 0.21 -24.53 24.34
C THR A 103 -0.35 -24.35 22.93
N GLY A 104 0.41 -24.71 21.88
CA GLY A 104 0.07 -24.47 20.49
C GLY A 104 0.14 -22.98 20.14
N MET A 105 0.06 -22.67 18.85
CA MET A 105 0.12 -21.29 18.35
C MET A 105 -1.29 -20.76 18.08
N ASP A 106 -1.61 -19.61 18.67
CA ASP A 106 -2.89 -18.90 18.52
C ASP A 106 -2.80 -17.70 17.56
N GLY A 107 -1.61 -17.40 17.05
CA GLY A 107 -1.36 -16.30 16.13
C GLY A 107 0.13 -16.06 15.91
N ILE A 108 0.43 -15.05 15.10
CA ILE A 108 1.79 -14.57 14.84
C ILE A 108 1.88 -13.06 15.04
N SER A 109 3.07 -12.61 15.43
CA SER A 109 3.47 -11.23 15.21
C SER A 109 4.06 -11.09 13.81
N TRP A 110 3.82 -9.97 13.15
CA TRP A 110 4.33 -9.71 11.82
C TRP A 110 4.86 -8.29 11.65
N SER A 111 5.76 -8.14 10.69
CA SER A 111 6.27 -6.86 10.19
C SER A 111 6.31 -6.84 8.66
N LEU A 112 6.16 -5.66 8.07
CA LEU A 112 6.41 -5.39 6.67
C LEU A 112 7.37 -4.20 6.57
N ASP A 113 8.60 -4.49 6.15
CA ASP A 113 9.75 -3.59 6.21
C ASP A 113 10.24 -3.23 4.82
N GLY A 114 10.36 -1.93 4.53
CA GLY A 114 10.97 -1.40 3.31
C GLY A 114 12.40 -0.96 3.55
N LEU A 115 13.37 -1.74 3.08
CA LEU A 115 14.79 -1.43 3.31
C LEU A 115 15.33 -0.32 2.40
N TRP A 116 14.64 -0.03 1.29
CA TRP A 116 15.07 0.92 0.24
C TRP A 116 15.52 2.29 0.76
N LEU A 117 14.90 2.79 1.84
CA LEU A 117 15.23 4.05 2.52
C LEU A 117 14.99 4.00 4.04
N ARG A 118 15.05 2.80 4.66
CA ARG A 118 14.69 2.57 6.07
C ARG A 118 13.32 3.16 6.43
N GLN A 119 12.34 2.90 5.58
CA GLN A 119 10.96 3.25 5.89
C GLN A 119 10.55 2.53 7.18
N ARG A 120 9.78 3.20 8.05
CA ARG A 120 9.27 2.57 9.26
C ARG A 120 8.50 1.31 8.90
N ALA A 121 8.80 0.23 9.62
CA ALA A 121 8.09 -1.03 9.52
C ALA A 121 6.61 -0.82 9.83
N VAL A 122 5.73 -1.45 9.05
CA VAL A 122 4.34 -1.66 9.49
C VAL A 122 4.31 -2.97 10.26
N THR A 123 3.83 -2.96 11.49
CA THR A 123 3.83 -4.14 12.37
C THR A 123 2.44 -4.42 12.91
N GLY A 124 2.16 -5.68 13.20
CA GLY A 124 0.90 -6.07 13.82
C GLY A 124 0.94 -7.47 14.41
N ARG A 125 -0.23 -7.90 14.90
CA ARG A 125 -0.48 -9.28 15.33
C ARG A 125 -1.65 -9.84 14.52
N HIS A 126 -1.54 -11.10 14.13
CA HIS A 126 -2.60 -11.83 13.43
C HIS A 126 -3.01 -13.05 14.24
N GLY A 127 -4.26 -13.06 14.70
CA GLY A 127 -4.83 -14.16 15.47
C GLY A 127 -5.39 -15.26 14.58
N PHE A 128 -5.30 -16.49 15.02
CA PHE A 128 -5.81 -17.65 14.30
C PHE A 128 -7.17 -18.08 14.82
N ARG A 129 -8.00 -18.64 13.92
CA ARG A 129 -9.21 -19.36 14.31
C ARG A 129 -8.83 -20.73 14.86
N GLY A 130 -8.54 -20.78 16.15
CA GLY A 130 -8.09 -21.99 16.86
C GLY A 130 -6.59 -22.23 16.76
N ARG A 131 -6.12 -23.24 17.49
CA ARG A 131 -4.70 -23.61 17.56
C ARG A 131 -4.29 -24.33 16.27
N ARG A 132 -3.24 -23.84 15.61
CA ARG A 132 -2.65 -24.46 14.42
C ARG A 132 -1.16 -24.12 14.33
N ASN A 133 -0.43 -24.86 13.50
CA ASN A 133 1.01 -24.73 13.33
C ASN A 133 1.41 -23.98 12.04
N GLY A 134 0.52 -23.18 11.46
CA GLY A 134 0.81 -22.48 10.22
C GLY A 134 -0.31 -21.57 9.78
N PHE A 135 -0.05 -20.79 8.74
CA PHE A 135 -0.97 -19.80 8.17
C PHE A 135 -0.78 -19.71 6.66
N ASP A 136 -1.85 -19.33 5.97
CA ASP A 136 -1.77 -18.98 4.56
C ASP A 136 -1.34 -17.50 4.42
N PHE A 137 -0.42 -17.21 3.53
CA PHE A 137 0.03 -15.85 3.23
C PHE A 137 -0.16 -15.54 1.75
N GLU A 138 -0.48 -14.30 1.46
CA GLU A 138 -0.45 -13.75 0.11
C GLU A 138 0.13 -12.33 0.18
N LEU A 139 1.22 -12.13 -0.54
CA LEU A 139 1.80 -10.81 -0.76
C LEU A 139 1.42 -10.36 -2.17
N ARG A 140 0.62 -9.31 -2.29
CA ARG A 140 0.24 -8.71 -3.57
C ARG A 140 1.10 -7.50 -3.85
N VAL A 141 1.79 -7.52 -4.97
CA VAL A 141 2.61 -6.41 -5.45
C VAL A 141 1.92 -5.76 -6.63
N ASP A 142 1.91 -4.44 -6.59
CA ASP A 142 1.35 -3.57 -7.60
C ASP A 142 2.24 -2.34 -7.75
N GLY A 143 3.18 -2.43 -8.70
CA GLY A 143 4.19 -1.39 -8.90
C GLY A 143 4.96 -1.13 -7.60
N PRO A 144 4.86 0.08 -7.00
CA PRO A 144 5.56 0.43 -5.76
C PRO A 144 4.91 -0.07 -4.47
N VAL A 145 3.72 -0.68 -4.55
CA VAL A 145 2.93 -1.08 -3.37
C VAL A 145 2.98 -2.59 -3.15
N ALA A 146 3.17 -3.01 -1.90
CA ALA A 146 2.98 -4.38 -1.45
C ALA A 146 1.87 -4.43 -0.39
N GLU A 147 0.95 -5.38 -0.53
CA GLU A 147 -0.07 -5.70 0.47
C GLU A 147 0.18 -7.09 1.04
N LEU A 148 0.05 -7.20 2.36
CA LEU A 148 0.13 -8.45 3.10
C LEU A 148 -1.28 -8.92 3.45
N HIS A 149 -1.61 -10.12 3.00
CA HIS A 149 -2.79 -10.86 3.40
C HIS A 149 -2.38 -12.10 4.20
N LEU A 150 -3.03 -12.30 5.34
CA LEU A 150 -2.88 -13.49 6.17
C LEU A 150 -4.24 -14.17 6.31
N ASP A 151 -4.32 -15.44 5.93
CA ASP A 151 -5.55 -16.24 5.89
C ASP A 151 -6.73 -15.58 5.13
N GLY A 152 -6.40 -14.77 4.12
CA GLY A 152 -7.36 -14.03 3.29
C GLY A 152 -7.57 -12.58 3.71
N ASP A 153 -7.31 -12.25 4.97
CA ASP A 153 -7.52 -10.90 5.51
C ASP A 153 -6.33 -9.99 5.18
N ARG A 154 -6.59 -8.78 4.66
CA ARG A 154 -5.54 -7.77 4.47
C ARG A 154 -5.13 -7.23 5.83
N VAL A 155 -3.90 -7.51 6.27
CA VAL A 155 -3.40 -7.09 7.59
C VAL A 155 -2.46 -5.89 7.51
N GLY A 156 -1.83 -5.65 6.37
CA GLY A 156 -0.86 -4.57 6.23
C GLY A 156 -0.55 -4.24 4.78
N TRP A 157 0.06 -3.10 4.57
CA TRP A 157 0.54 -2.66 3.26
C TRP A 157 1.77 -1.77 3.45
N LEU A 158 2.57 -1.63 2.39
CA LEU A 158 3.71 -0.72 2.35
C LEU A 158 3.88 -0.22 0.91
N CYS A 159 4.19 1.07 0.76
CA CYS A 159 4.53 1.67 -0.54
C CYS A 159 5.96 2.21 -0.47
N THR A 160 6.77 1.93 -1.50
CA THR A 160 8.11 2.52 -1.61
C THR A 160 8.02 4.05 -1.55
N VAL A 161 8.98 4.66 -0.88
CA VAL A 161 8.97 6.10 -0.58
C VAL A 161 9.17 6.93 -1.86
N ASP A 162 9.98 6.43 -2.78
CA ASP A 162 10.30 7.05 -4.08
C ASP A 162 9.34 6.64 -5.20
N GLY A 163 8.34 5.79 -4.91
CA GLY A 163 7.45 5.16 -5.88
C GLY A 163 8.15 4.29 -6.92
N SER A 164 9.40 3.88 -6.67
CA SER A 164 10.07 2.89 -7.50
C SER A 164 9.30 1.57 -7.45
N PRO A 165 9.12 0.88 -8.59
CA PRO A 165 8.44 -0.40 -8.61
C PRO A 165 9.22 -1.45 -7.82
N ILE A 166 8.48 -2.32 -7.13
CA ILE A 166 9.05 -3.47 -6.44
C ILE A 166 9.36 -4.53 -7.50
N GLN A 167 10.65 -4.72 -7.75
CA GLN A 167 11.19 -5.68 -8.70
C GLN A 167 12.37 -6.41 -8.08
N GLY A 168 12.66 -7.62 -8.56
CA GLY A 168 13.79 -8.42 -8.07
C GLY A 168 13.40 -9.85 -7.72
N ARG A 169 14.28 -10.51 -6.97
CA ARG A 169 14.07 -11.91 -6.57
C ARG A 169 13.14 -12.01 -5.37
N VAL A 170 12.45 -13.14 -5.28
CA VAL A 170 11.66 -13.52 -4.10
C VAL A 170 12.46 -14.53 -3.29
N GLY A 171 12.33 -14.51 -1.98
CA GLY A 171 13.00 -15.49 -1.14
C GLY A 171 12.37 -15.65 0.22
N PHE A 172 13.03 -16.47 1.02
CA PHE A 172 12.62 -16.81 2.39
C PHE A 172 13.82 -16.77 3.30
N PHE A 173 13.58 -16.41 4.54
CA PHE A 173 14.60 -16.42 5.57
C PHE A 173 14.04 -16.91 6.89
N VAL A 174 14.92 -17.42 7.73
CA VAL A 174 14.64 -17.80 9.12
C VAL A 174 15.84 -17.37 9.94
N SER A 175 15.63 -16.77 11.10
CA SER A 175 16.69 -16.46 12.09
C SER A 175 16.67 -17.41 13.27
N GLN A 176 15.50 -17.97 13.58
CA GLN A 176 15.32 -18.97 14.62
C GLN A 176 14.27 -20.00 14.21
N GLY A 177 14.57 -21.27 14.45
CA GLY A 177 13.66 -22.37 14.14
C GLY A 177 13.73 -22.81 12.68
N SER A 178 12.64 -23.37 12.16
CA SER A 178 12.54 -23.75 10.74
C SER A 178 11.09 -23.84 10.25
N ILE A 179 10.92 -23.58 8.96
CA ILE A 179 9.61 -23.57 8.29
C ILE A 179 9.58 -24.52 7.11
N ARG A 180 8.35 -24.94 6.77
CA ARG A 180 7.98 -25.54 5.49
C ARG A 180 7.01 -24.62 4.78
N VAL A 181 7.31 -24.26 3.55
CA VAL A 181 6.45 -23.46 2.67
C VAL A 181 5.83 -24.38 1.65
N ARG A 182 4.50 -24.55 1.74
CA ARG A 182 3.71 -25.43 0.87
C ARG A 182 2.93 -24.62 -0.14
N ARG A 183 2.68 -25.24 -1.31
CA ARG A 183 1.89 -24.65 -2.39
C ARG A 183 2.41 -23.26 -2.80
N LEU A 184 3.73 -23.05 -2.70
CA LEU A 184 4.35 -21.78 -3.06
C LEU A 184 4.14 -21.53 -4.54
N ARG A 185 3.58 -20.35 -4.86
CA ARG A 185 3.33 -19.90 -6.22
C ARG A 185 3.64 -18.41 -6.33
N VAL A 186 4.21 -18.06 -7.48
CA VAL A 186 4.32 -16.68 -7.95
C VAL A 186 3.44 -16.56 -9.19
N GLN A 187 2.58 -15.55 -9.23
CA GLN A 187 1.65 -15.35 -10.34
C GLN A 187 1.67 -13.89 -10.78
N ARG A 188 1.93 -13.66 -12.08
CA ARG A 188 1.74 -12.34 -12.70
C ARG A 188 0.26 -12.01 -12.82
N LEU A 189 -0.08 -10.75 -12.53
CA LEU A 189 -1.43 -10.19 -12.55
C LEU A 189 -1.58 -9.08 -13.59
N ASP A 190 -0.57 -8.83 -14.44
CA ASP A 190 -0.59 -7.71 -15.38
C ASP A 190 -1.76 -7.76 -16.36
N ARG A 191 -2.17 -8.97 -16.79
CA ARG A 191 -3.23 -9.14 -17.79
C ARG A 191 -4.63 -8.84 -17.25
N SER A 192 -4.85 -8.87 -15.94
CA SER A 192 -6.19 -8.64 -15.35
C SER A 192 -6.52 -7.16 -15.07
N GLY A 193 -5.53 -6.26 -15.07
CA GLY A 193 -5.74 -4.83 -14.74
C GLY A 193 -5.69 -3.85 -15.91
N TRP A 194 -5.26 -4.29 -17.10
CA TRP A 194 -5.07 -3.44 -18.29
C TRP A 194 -6.04 -3.74 -19.44
N ALA A 195 -6.94 -4.71 -19.28
CA ALA A 195 -8.03 -4.92 -20.23
C ALA A 195 -9.02 -3.75 -20.18
N ALA A 196 -9.47 -3.27 -21.34
CA ALA A 196 -10.56 -2.30 -21.41
C ALA A 196 -11.81 -2.91 -20.72
N GLY A 197 -12.30 -2.26 -19.66
CA GLY A 197 -13.41 -2.75 -18.84
C GLY A 197 -13.01 -3.59 -17.61
N GLY A 198 -11.71 -3.84 -17.38
CA GLY A 198 -11.23 -4.47 -16.14
C GLY A 198 -11.44 -3.57 -14.92
N ALA A 199 -11.82 -4.16 -13.79
CA ALA A 199 -11.87 -3.44 -12.52
C ALA A 199 -10.48 -2.89 -12.18
N ALA A 200 -10.40 -1.66 -11.68
CA ALA A 200 -9.18 -1.05 -11.16
C ALA A 200 -8.65 -1.73 -9.88
N SER A 201 -8.92 -3.02 -9.67
CA SER A 201 -8.46 -3.77 -8.51
C SER A 201 -6.94 -3.86 -8.58
N GLY A 202 -6.30 -2.97 -7.82
CA GLY A 202 -4.89 -2.60 -7.78
C GLY A 202 -4.36 -1.90 -9.04
N GLY A 203 -5.10 -0.99 -9.64
CA GLY A 203 -4.47 0.12 -10.38
C GLY A 203 -4.42 1.41 -9.54
N GLY A 204 -4.98 1.34 -8.32
CA GLY A 204 -5.33 2.49 -7.52
C GLY A 204 -6.37 3.39 -8.20
N LEU A 205 -6.27 4.69 -7.98
CA LEU A 205 -7.22 5.66 -8.51
C LEU A 205 -6.89 5.97 -9.97
N HIS A 206 -7.82 5.79 -10.90
CA HIS A 206 -7.67 6.26 -12.27
C HIS A 206 -8.98 6.94 -12.72
N PRO A 207 -8.96 8.24 -13.09
CA PRO A 207 -10.15 9.01 -13.43
C PRO A 207 -11.09 8.35 -14.45
N TRP A 208 -10.53 7.78 -15.51
CA TRP A 208 -11.32 7.21 -16.61
C TRP A 208 -11.56 5.69 -16.51
N ARG A 209 -11.12 5.04 -15.42
CA ARG A 209 -11.32 3.59 -15.24
C ARG A 209 -12.30 3.33 -14.10
N ARG A 210 -13.31 2.52 -14.40
CA ARG A 210 -14.27 2.05 -13.41
C ARG A 210 -13.59 1.15 -12.38
N GLY A 211 -14.00 1.29 -11.12
CA GLY A 211 -13.54 0.47 -10.01
C GLY A 211 -14.55 0.53 -8.87
N GLY A 212 -14.59 -0.53 -8.08
CA GLY A 212 -15.53 -0.67 -6.96
C GLY A 212 -14.98 -0.19 -5.62
N GLU A 213 -13.73 0.27 -5.58
CA GLU A 213 -13.02 0.66 -4.36
C GLU A 213 -13.58 1.96 -3.77
N GLY A 214 -13.67 2.04 -2.44
CA GLY A 214 -13.90 3.30 -1.73
C GLY A 214 -12.62 4.13 -1.59
N TRP A 215 -12.74 5.40 -1.17
CA TRP A 215 -11.57 6.26 -0.94
C TRP A 215 -10.60 5.68 0.10
N ALA A 216 -11.14 5.06 1.15
CA ALA A 216 -10.34 4.39 2.17
C ALA A 216 -9.51 3.23 1.60
N ASP A 217 -10.03 2.51 0.60
CA ASP A 217 -9.33 1.40 -0.04
C ASP A 217 -8.26 1.85 -1.04
N LEU A 218 -8.39 3.09 -1.52
CA LEU A 218 -7.46 3.74 -2.44
C LEU A 218 -6.30 4.42 -1.72
N ALA A 219 -6.40 4.64 -0.41
CA ALA A 219 -5.29 5.15 0.38
C ALA A 219 -4.04 4.30 0.13
N HIS A 220 -2.94 4.98 -0.18
CA HIS A 220 -1.63 4.43 -0.49
C HIS A 220 -1.56 3.56 -1.73
N ARG A 221 -2.47 3.80 -2.67
CA ARG A 221 -2.43 3.20 -4.01
C ARG A 221 -1.91 4.20 -5.04
N PRO A 222 -1.41 3.72 -6.18
CA PRO A 222 -1.08 4.58 -7.31
C PRO A 222 -2.28 5.41 -7.79
N VAL A 223 -2.00 6.58 -8.32
CA VAL A 223 -2.96 7.44 -9.01
C VAL A 223 -2.49 7.58 -10.45
N GLY A 224 -3.29 7.05 -11.37
CA GLY A 224 -3.05 7.11 -12.82
C GLY A 224 -3.90 8.16 -13.52
N GLY A 225 -3.71 8.29 -14.83
CA GLY A 225 -4.50 9.19 -15.69
C GLY A 225 -4.03 10.65 -15.70
N PHE A 226 -3.15 11.04 -14.79
CA PHE A 226 -2.44 12.31 -14.86
C PHE A 226 -1.03 12.19 -14.27
N ARG A 227 -0.15 13.10 -14.66
CA ARG A 227 1.20 13.21 -14.09
C ARG A 227 1.17 14.13 -12.86
N PRO A 228 1.56 13.65 -11.66
CA PRO A 228 1.70 14.51 -10.49
C PRO A 228 2.76 15.59 -10.70
N GLY A 229 2.62 16.70 -9.97
CA GLY A 229 3.61 17.76 -9.90
C GLY A 229 4.90 17.30 -9.22
N ARG A 230 5.98 18.08 -9.35
CA ARG A 230 7.29 17.76 -8.76
C ARG A 230 7.25 17.62 -7.23
N SER A 231 6.36 18.37 -6.60
CA SER A 231 6.13 18.40 -5.15
C SER A 231 4.90 17.59 -4.73
N GLY A 232 4.31 16.86 -5.68
CA GLY A 232 3.01 16.24 -5.56
C GLY A 232 1.89 17.12 -6.13
N SER A 233 0.68 16.63 -5.99
CA SER A 233 -0.54 17.29 -6.45
C SER A 233 -1.65 17.15 -5.42
N ILE A 234 -2.37 18.24 -5.23
CA ILE A 234 -3.63 18.24 -4.50
C ILE A 234 -4.73 17.96 -5.51
N LEU A 235 -5.50 16.92 -5.23
CA LEU A 235 -6.59 16.43 -6.05
C LEU A 235 -7.93 16.83 -5.43
N VAL A 236 -8.79 17.48 -6.20
CA VAL A 236 -10.16 17.81 -5.80
C VAL A 236 -11.11 16.99 -6.66
N TRP A 237 -11.80 16.05 -6.05
CA TRP A 237 -12.71 15.14 -6.73
C TRP A 237 -14.16 15.55 -6.54
N PHE A 238 -14.79 16.01 -7.62
CA PHE A 238 -16.22 16.28 -7.68
C PHE A 238 -16.98 15.02 -8.06
N PRO A 239 -17.91 14.52 -7.22
CA PRO A 239 -18.69 13.32 -7.53
C PRO A 239 -19.61 13.56 -8.73
N ALA A 240 -19.94 12.49 -9.46
CA ALA A 240 -21.04 12.53 -10.41
C ALA A 240 -22.35 12.74 -9.65
N ASP A 241 -23.10 13.77 -10.02
CA ASP A 241 -24.42 14.06 -9.51
C ASP A 241 -25.38 14.39 -10.66
N LEU A 242 -26.68 14.38 -10.35
CA LEU A 242 -27.75 14.63 -11.32
C LEU A 242 -28.32 16.05 -11.20
N VAL A 243 -27.60 16.97 -10.55
CA VAL A 243 -28.08 18.36 -10.40
C VAL A 243 -27.89 19.13 -11.71
N PRO A 244 -28.73 20.14 -12.00
CA PRO A 244 -28.58 20.97 -13.18
C PRO A 244 -27.20 21.65 -13.25
N ASP A 245 -26.68 21.86 -14.46
CA ASP A 245 -25.32 22.39 -14.65
C ASP A 245 -25.13 23.77 -14.03
N GLN A 246 -26.17 24.62 -13.98
CA GLN A 246 -26.11 25.91 -13.30
C GLN A 246 -25.86 25.75 -11.80
N GLU A 247 -26.69 24.95 -11.11
CA GLU A 247 -26.54 24.69 -9.68
C GLU A 247 -25.19 24.01 -9.36
N TRP A 248 -24.75 23.10 -10.24
CA TRP A 248 -23.45 22.46 -10.14
C TRP A 248 -22.29 23.45 -10.29
N SER A 249 -22.36 24.35 -11.28
CA SER A 249 -21.33 25.37 -11.54
C SER A 249 -21.20 26.36 -10.38
N GLU A 250 -22.31 26.74 -9.75
CA GLU A 250 -22.33 27.58 -8.55
C GLU A 250 -21.68 26.87 -7.35
N ASP A 251 -21.96 25.58 -7.14
CA ASP A 251 -21.32 24.77 -6.09
C ASP A 251 -19.81 24.61 -6.33
N LEU A 252 -19.42 24.32 -7.57
CA LEU A 252 -18.02 24.24 -7.99
C LEU A 252 -17.29 25.55 -7.69
N ARG A 253 -17.83 26.70 -8.14
CA ARG A 253 -17.26 28.02 -7.89
C ARG A 253 -17.11 28.27 -6.40
N ALA A 254 -18.17 28.07 -5.62
CA ALA A 254 -18.17 28.30 -4.18
C ALA A 254 -17.17 27.41 -3.41
N ARG A 255 -16.88 26.21 -3.90
CA ARG A 255 -15.88 25.30 -3.30
C ARG A 255 -14.46 25.67 -3.70
N ILE A 256 -14.24 25.99 -4.98
CA ILE A 256 -12.91 26.37 -5.48
C ILE A 256 -12.49 27.73 -4.94
N GLU A 257 -13.40 28.68 -4.76
CA GLU A 257 -13.10 29.96 -4.08
C GLU A 257 -12.60 29.76 -2.65
N ARG A 258 -13.21 28.83 -1.90
CA ARG A 258 -12.76 28.51 -0.53
C ARG A 258 -11.42 27.81 -0.53
N LEU A 259 -11.23 26.86 -1.44
CA LEU A 259 -9.94 26.19 -1.64
C LEU A 259 -8.85 27.21 -2.01
N ALA A 260 -9.16 28.15 -2.89
CA ALA A 260 -8.25 29.22 -3.28
C ALA A 260 -7.87 30.09 -2.07
N ALA A 261 -8.81 30.42 -1.19
CA ALA A 261 -8.51 31.17 0.04
C ALA A 261 -7.49 30.43 0.93
N ALA A 262 -7.70 29.13 1.21
CA ALA A 262 -6.72 28.37 2.00
C ALA A 262 -5.43 28.08 1.24
N TRP A 263 -5.47 28.04 -0.09
CA TRP A 263 -4.27 27.95 -0.92
C TRP A 263 -3.41 29.21 -0.80
N GLN A 264 -4.02 30.39 -0.75
CA GLN A 264 -3.31 31.65 -0.57
C GLN A 264 -2.73 31.78 0.84
N GLU A 265 -3.39 31.22 1.86
CA GLU A 265 -2.89 31.21 3.24
C GLU A 265 -1.69 30.25 3.41
N GLU A 266 -1.82 29.00 2.97
CA GLU A 266 -0.75 28.00 3.17
C GLU A 266 0.36 28.07 2.10
N ARG A 267 0.07 28.68 0.94
CA ARG A 267 0.96 28.79 -0.23
C ARG A 267 1.66 27.46 -0.61
N PRO A 268 0.92 26.36 -0.81
CA PRO A 268 1.53 25.09 -1.12
C PRO A 268 2.26 25.13 -2.47
N SER A 269 3.36 24.38 -2.57
CA SER A 269 4.18 24.26 -3.79
C SER A 269 3.65 23.23 -4.80
N GLN A 270 2.61 22.48 -4.41
CA GLN A 270 2.00 21.40 -5.19
C GLN A 270 1.15 21.91 -6.36
N ASP A 271 0.94 21.05 -7.36
CA ASP A 271 -0.03 21.35 -8.43
C ASP A 271 -1.46 21.10 -7.96
N LEU A 272 -2.43 21.86 -8.47
CA LEU A 272 -3.85 21.64 -8.22
C LEU A 272 -4.52 20.93 -9.40
N VAL A 273 -5.13 19.77 -9.13
CA VAL A 273 -5.87 18.99 -10.13
C VAL A 273 -7.33 18.89 -9.70
N VAL A 274 -8.24 19.42 -10.51
CA VAL A 274 -9.68 19.34 -10.29
C VAL A 274 -10.26 18.28 -11.23
N LEU A 275 -10.82 17.22 -10.64
CA LEU A 275 -11.50 16.15 -11.35
C LEU A 275 -13.01 16.36 -11.29
N VAL A 276 -13.61 16.51 -12.46
CA VAL A 276 -15.06 16.72 -12.64
C VAL A 276 -15.66 15.57 -13.47
N PRO A 277 -16.96 15.28 -13.35
CA PRO A 277 -17.60 14.28 -14.20
C PRO A 277 -17.39 14.60 -15.68
N THR A 278 -17.07 13.58 -16.48
CA THR A 278 -16.94 13.74 -17.94
C THR A 278 -18.21 14.34 -18.54
N GLY A 279 -18.05 15.30 -19.46
CA GLY A 279 -19.13 16.10 -20.04
C GLY A 279 -19.36 17.43 -19.32
N ARG A 280 -18.66 17.71 -18.22
CA ARG A 280 -18.75 18.97 -17.46
C ARG A 280 -17.46 19.77 -17.43
N GLU A 281 -16.45 19.39 -18.20
CA GLU A 281 -15.15 20.05 -18.24
C GLU A 281 -15.26 21.50 -18.71
N GLU A 282 -16.03 21.77 -19.76
CA GLU A 282 -16.24 23.12 -20.29
C GLU A 282 -16.99 24.01 -19.30
N VAL A 283 -18.02 23.47 -18.64
CA VAL A 283 -18.79 24.15 -17.58
C VAL A 283 -17.86 24.51 -16.41
N ALA A 284 -16.98 23.59 -16.02
CA ALA A 284 -16.00 23.84 -14.97
C ALA A 284 -14.98 24.91 -15.39
N GLN A 285 -14.47 24.85 -16.62
CA GLN A 285 -13.54 25.85 -17.14
C GLN A 285 -14.17 27.25 -17.15
N ALA A 286 -15.43 27.37 -17.61
CA ALA A 286 -16.16 28.64 -17.62
C ALA A 286 -16.37 29.18 -16.19
N ALA A 287 -16.83 28.34 -15.26
CA ALA A 287 -17.06 28.73 -13.87
C ALA A 287 -15.77 29.19 -13.17
N LEU A 288 -14.63 28.55 -13.47
CA LEU A 288 -13.33 28.92 -12.89
C LEU A 288 -12.66 30.10 -13.58
N ALA A 289 -12.95 30.35 -14.85
CA ALA A 289 -12.50 31.56 -15.55
C ALA A 289 -13.04 32.84 -14.88
N GLU A 290 -14.25 32.81 -14.36
CA GLU A 290 -14.84 33.92 -13.60
C GLU A 290 -14.17 34.14 -12.23
N THR A 291 -13.44 33.15 -11.72
CA THR A 291 -12.68 33.23 -10.47
C THR A 291 -11.19 33.58 -10.71
N ALA A 292 -10.84 33.99 -11.94
CA ALA A 292 -9.47 34.30 -12.35
C ALA A 292 -8.79 35.32 -11.42
N GLY A 293 -7.55 35.02 -11.03
CA GLY A 293 -6.74 35.84 -10.12
C GLY A 293 -6.66 35.33 -8.67
N ARG A 294 -7.57 34.44 -8.25
CA ARG A 294 -7.48 33.74 -6.95
C ARG A 294 -6.97 32.31 -7.07
N ILE A 295 -7.10 31.73 -8.26
CA ILE A 295 -6.74 30.34 -8.55
C ILE A 295 -5.22 30.20 -8.75
N PRO A 296 -4.59 29.14 -8.22
CA PRO A 296 -3.17 28.88 -8.41
C PRO A 296 -2.79 28.73 -9.88
N ALA A 297 -1.63 29.28 -10.26
CA ALA A 297 -1.04 28.98 -11.56
C ALA A 297 -0.77 27.47 -11.68
N GLY A 298 -1.10 26.88 -12.83
CA GLY A 298 -0.92 25.44 -13.06
C GLY A 298 -2.10 24.55 -12.64
N LEU A 299 -3.26 25.14 -12.31
CA LEU A 299 -4.50 24.37 -12.14
C LEU A 299 -4.83 23.58 -13.42
N ARG A 300 -5.15 22.30 -13.26
CA ARG A 300 -5.62 21.42 -14.35
C ARG A 300 -7.03 20.92 -14.04
N ILE A 301 -7.92 21.01 -15.02
CA ILE A 301 -9.25 20.39 -14.96
C ILE A 301 -9.24 19.16 -15.84
N LEU A 302 -9.70 18.04 -15.30
CA LEU A 302 -9.76 16.75 -15.99
C LEU A 302 -11.13 16.10 -15.77
N GLY A 303 -11.63 15.39 -16.78
CA GLY A 303 -12.85 14.57 -16.67
C GLY A 303 -12.61 13.25 -15.92
N HIS A 304 -13.66 12.68 -15.33
CA HIS A 304 -13.67 11.31 -14.80
C HIS A 304 -14.99 10.58 -15.13
N ASP A 305 -14.87 9.29 -15.42
CA ASP A 305 -15.97 8.42 -15.90
C ASP A 305 -16.48 7.46 -14.82
N ARG A 306 -16.29 7.76 -13.53
CA ARG A 306 -16.74 6.88 -12.45
C ARG A 306 -18.24 7.11 -12.15
N PRO A 307 -19.12 6.15 -12.50
CA PRO A 307 -20.57 6.37 -12.61
C PRO A 307 -21.32 6.42 -11.28
N GLY A 308 -20.63 6.22 -10.17
CA GLY A 308 -21.11 6.49 -8.82
C GLY A 308 -19.86 6.81 -8.03
N GLY A 309 -19.92 7.85 -7.17
CA GLY A 309 -18.77 8.20 -6.34
C GLY A 309 -18.17 6.94 -5.71
N LEU A 310 -16.84 6.92 -5.60
CA LEU A 310 -16.09 5.99 -4.75
C LEU A 310 -16.94 5.70 -3.50
N ALA A 311 -17.15 4.42 -3.15
CA ALA A 311 -18.25 3.83 -2.34
C ALA A 311 -18.88 4.66 -1.18
N ASP A 312 -18.21 5.70 -0.71
CA ASP A 312 -18.70 6.82 0.09
C ASP A 312 -19.84 7.68 -0.52
N ALA A 313 -20.32 7.41 -1.74
CA ALA A 313 -21.40 8.18 -2.40
C ALA A 313 -22.74 8.18 -1.63
N ALA A 314 -22.94 7.22 -0.71
CA ALA A 314 -24.11 7.17 0.17
C ALA A 314 -24.10 8.27 1.25
N LEU A 315 -22.92 8.79 1.60
CA LEU A 315 -22.82 9.91 2.53
C LEU A 315 -23.30 11.18 1.83
N ARG A 316 -24.30 11.85 2.39
CA ARG A 316 -24.77 13.15 1.92
C ARG A 316 -24.48 14.22 2.97
N ILE A 317 -23.87 15.33 2.55
CA ILE A 317 -23.61 16.49 3.39
C ILE A 317 -24.44 17.62 2.83
N GLY A 318 -25.45 18.08 3.59
CA GLY A 318 -26.43 19.04 3.07
C GLY A 318 -27.19 18.50 1.85
N GLY A 319 -27.48 17.18 1.80
CA GLY A 319 -28.18 16.54 0.68
C GLY A 319 -27.33 16.21 -0.55
N ARG A 320 -26.08 16.69 -0.61
CA ARG A 320 -25.17 16.49 -1.75
C ARG A 320 -24.06 15.48 -1.45
N PRO A 321 -23.54 14.75 -2.45
CA PRO A 321 -22.40 13.87 -2.22
C PRO A 321 -21.15 14.73 -1.92
N PRO A 322 -20.27 14.30 -1.01
CA PRO A 322 -19.12 15.08 -0.59
C PRO A 322 -18.09 15.21 -1.71
N VAL A 323 -17.56 16.41 -1.90
CA VAL A 323 -16.32 16.62 -2.64
C VAL A 323 -15.16 16.10 -1.80
N THR A 324 -14.25 15.36 -2.42
CA THR A 324 -13.10 14.77 -1.73
C THR A 324 -11.83 15.51 -2.11
N LEU A 325 -11.04 15.84 -1.10
CA LEU A 325 -9.71 16.40 -1.26
C LEU A 325 -8.70 15.28 -1.00
N ALA A 326 -7.66 15.21 -1.81
CA ALA A 326 -6.67 14.16 -1.75
C ALA A 326 -5.26 14.70 -2.01
N PHE A 327 -4.26 14.15 -1.34
CA PHE A 327 -2.85 14.42 -1.63
C PHE A 327 -2.23 13.25 -2.39
N VAL A 328 -1.70 13.55 -3.57
CA VAL A 328 -0.92 12.61 -4.38
C VAL A 328 0.54 13.05 -4.35
N ASP A 329 1.43 12.18 -3.91
CA ASP A 329 2.85 12.51 -3.82
C ASP A 329 3.50 12.63 -5.23
N PRO A 330 4.75 13.12 -5.33
CA PRO A 330 5.46 13.22 -6.62
C PRO A 330 5.59 11.89 -7.37
N ALA A 331 5.53 10.78 -6.64
CA ALA A 331 5.66 9.43 -7.19
C ALA A 331 4.31 8.87 -7.68
N GLY A 332 3.23 9.64 -7.53
CA GLY A 332 1.90 9.25 -7.98
C GLY A 332 1.17 8.36 -7.00
N ILE A 333 1.43 8.45 -5.70
CA ILE A 333 0.74 7.67 -4.66
C ILE A 333 -0.23 8.54 -3.90
N LEU A 334 -1.48 8.08 -3.75
CA LEU A 334 -2.47 8.73 -2.91
C LEU A 334 -2.07 8.57 -1.44
N ARG A 335 -1.55 9.60 -0.77
CA ARG A 335 -1.10 9.50 0.63
C ARG A 335 -2.18 9.80 1.64
N HIS A 336 -3.08 10.70 1.30
CA HIS A 336 -4.13 11.16 2.21
C HIS A 336 -5.38 11.56 1.42
N GLN A 337 -6.54 11.40 2.05
CA GLN A 337 -7.82 11.83 1.53
C GLN A 337 -8.73 12.28 2.67
N GLU A 338 -9.51 13.32 2.41
CA GLU A 338 -10.50 13.84 3.34
C GLU A 338 -11.72 14.40 2.60
N LYS A 339 -12.87 14.35 3.26
CA LYS A 339 -14.12 14.89 2.72
C LYS A 339 -14.20 16.39 3.03
N MET A 340 -14.58 17.20 2.05
CA MET A 340 -14.89 18.62 2.26
C MET A 340 -16.25 18.75 2.97
N ARG A 341 -16.27 18.56 4.31
CA ARG A 341 -17.52 18.47 5.09
C ARG A 341 -18.13 19.81 5.49
N SER A 342 -17.32 20.80 5.81
CA SER A 342 -17.74 22.18 6.09
C SER A 342 -16.47 23.00 6.29
N TRP A 343 -16.12 23.83 5.31
CA TRP A 343 -14.86 24.56 5.37
C TRP A 343 -14.94 25.68 6.43
N ARG A 344 -14.37 25.41 7.60
CA ARG A 344 -13.73 26.45 8.43
C ARG A 344 -12.30 26.64 7.91
N GLY A 345 -12.14 27.28 6.74
CA GLY A 345 -10.92 27.93 6.23
C GLY A 345 -9.57 27.20 6.14
N ALA A 346 -9.37 26.03 6.77
CA ALA A 346 -8.05 25.45 7.00
C ALA A 346 -8.00 23.97 6.59
N TRP A 347 -6.84 23.59 6.05
CA TRP A 347 -6.47 22.20 5.77
C TRP A 347 -6.38 21.41 7.08
N SER A 348 -6.67 20.11 7.06
CA SER A 348 -6.40 19.27 8.23
C SER A 348 -4.90 19.18 8.52
N ASP A 349 -4.55 18.89 9.78
CA ASP A 349 -3.15 18.74 10.18
C ASP A 349 -2.45 17.63 9.40
N GLU A 350 -3.19 16.57 9.03
CA GLU A 350 -2.66 15.45 8.27
C GLU A 350 -2.40 15.83 6.80
N MET A 351 -3.27 16.65 6.22
CA MET A 351 -3.06 17.20 4.89
C MET A 351 -1.89 18.21 4.86
N ARG A 352 -1.79 19.09 5.87
CA ARG A 352 -0.63 19.99 6.03
C ARG A 352 0.67 19.21 6.17
N HIS A 353 0.67 18.13 6.97
CA HIS A 353 1.84 17.27 7.13
C HIS A 353 2.39 16.78 5.79
N TRP A 354 1.54 16.31 4.88
CA TRP A 354 1.98 15.84 3.56
C TRP A 354 2.42 16.98 2.63
N ILE A 355 1.71 18.13 2.67
CA ILE A 355 2.11 19.33 1.93
C ILE A 355 3.51 19.76 2.34
N GLU A 356 3.75 19.87 3.65
CA GLU A 356 5.03 20.26 4.26
C GLU A 356 6.15 19.26 3.95
N LEU A 357 5.87 17.96 4.09
CA LEU A 357 6.84 16.89 3.82
C LEU A 357 7.36 16.91 2.37
N HIS A 358 6.54 17.37 1.43
CA HIS A 358 6.87 17.42 0.01
C HIS A 358 7.00 18.85 -0.54
N LEU A 359 7.30 19.84 0.31
CA LEU A 359 7.54 21.21 -0.15
C LEU A 359 8.73 21.30 -1.12
N ASP A 360 8.57 22.10 -2.19
CA ASP A 360 9.68 22.49 -3.06
C ASP A 360 10.55 23.57 -2.39
N HIS A 361 11.63 23.18 -1.74
CA HIS A 361 12.58 24.14 -1.17
C HIS A 361 13.36 24.95 -2.22
N SER A 362 13.23 24.63 -3.52
CA SER A 362 13.89 25.38 -4.60
C SER A 362 13.11 26.59 -5.13
N ARG A 363 11.92 26.87 -4.57
CA ARG A 363 11.12 28.08 -4.85
C ARG A 363 11.18 29.04 -3.65
N PRO A 364 12.10 30.02 -3.62
CA PRO A 364 12.14 31.03 -2.56
C PRO A 364 10.85 31.87 -2.62
N GLY A 365 10.14 32.01 -1.49
CA GLY A 365 8.93 32.84 -1.36
C GLY A 365 7.57 32.12 -1.44
N GLN A 366 7.57 30.79 -1.65
CA GLN A 366 6.40 29.90 -1.49
C GLN A 366 6.63 28.84 -0.40
N ALA A 367 7.68 28.99 0.41
CA ALA A 367 7.84 28.19 1.61
C ALA A 367 6.68 28.53 2.56
N GLY A 368 6.06 27.51 3.14
CA GLY A 368 4.93 27.65 4.05
C GLY A 368 5.23 28.56 5.24
N ARG A 369 4.26 28.65 6.15
CA ARG A 369 4.17 29.59 7.29
C ARG A 369 5.35 29.60 8.29
N ALA A 370 6.46 28.93 8.01
CA ALA A 370 7.63 28.74 8.86
C ALA A 370 8.90 29.51 8.42
N ASP A 371 8.75 30.57 7.59
CA ASP A 371 9.77 31.63 7.47
C ASP A 371 9.28 32.93 8.14
#